data_AF-A0A9W6CC73-F1
#
_entry.id   AF-A0A9W6CC73-F1
#
_cell.length_a   1.000
_cell.length_b   1.000
_cell.length_c   1.000
_cell.angle_alpha   90.00
_cell.angle_beta   90.00
_cell.angle_gamma   90.00
#
_symmetry.space_group_name_H-M   'P 1'
#
loop_
_entity.id
_entity.type
_entity.pdbx_description
1 polymer ?
#
loop_
_entity_poly.entity_id
_entity_poly.type
_entity_poly.pdbx_seq_one_letter_code
_entity_poly.pdbx_strand_id
1 'polypeptide(L)'
;MADRLEFQGKLGWILEEAKRQDNRIRKEEIEKYFEDDHLSDEQMELVYDYLLSQKVAVSGYERKHGRILTEEEREKSYSEEEKRYLRNYQMELREVQGEQKGLSEFLEKVLGIAESVHDGSVFLGDLVQEGNVSLMLALQETEDEEKILEAVQEGIEAFQEEQKDVHVRDRKMVEKVDELERQIKKLKEEMGRKITLEELALYTDRSEAEIRSVLKLAGEEVKDEEEN
;
A
#
# COMPACT_ATOMS: atom_id res chain seq x y z
N MET A 1 -38.85 -4.68 0.58
CA MET A 1 -38.59 -5.28 1.93
C MET A 1 -38.39 -6.80 1.85
N ALA A 2 -38.95 -7.51 0.87
CA ALA A 2 -38.71 -8.95 0.65
C ALA A 2 -37.28 -9.25 0.13
N ASP A 3 -36.73 -8.38 -0.74
CA ASP A 3 -35.48 -8.65 -1.47
C ASP A 3 -34.23 -8.78 -0.58
N ARG A 4 -34.17 -8.05 0.54
CA ARG A 4 -33.00 -8.09 1.46
C ARG A 4 -32.92 -9.40 2.25
N LEU A 5 -34.08 -9.94 2.64
CA LEU A 5 -34.15 -11.21 3.39
C LEU A 5 -33.84 -12.40 2.48
N GLU A 6 -34.30 -12.34 1.23
CA GLU A 6 -33.98 -13.33 0.21
C GLU A 6 -32.49 -13.33 -0.12
N PHE A 7 -31.89 -12.14 -0.28
CA PHE A 7 -30.45 -12.00 -0.52
C PHE A 7 -29.58 -12.58 0.62
N GLN A 8 -29.93 -12.30 1.88
CA GLN A 8 -29.23 -12.88 3.02
C GLN A 8 -29.41 -14.39 3.12
N GLY A 9 -30.60 -14.91 2.80
CA GLY A 9 -30.86 -16.34 2.72
C GLY A 9 -30.02 -17.03 1.64
N LYS A 10 -29.87 -16.37 0.48
CA LYS A 10 -29.05 -16.81 -0.64
C LYS A 10 -27.56 -16.90 -0.26
N LEU A 11 -27.02 -15.86 0.38
CA LEU A 11 -25.64 -15.89 0.91
C LEU A 11 -25.44 -17.00 1.95
N GLY A 12 -26.40 -17.18 2.85
CA GLY A 12 -26.36 -18.26 3.85
C GLY A 12 -26.32 -19.65 3.20
N TRP A 13 -27.08 -19.85 2.12
CA TRP A 13 -27.06 -21.10 1.36
C TRP A 13 -25.71 -21.34 0.69
N ILE A 14 -25.12 -20.31 0.06
CA ILE A 14 -23.79 -20.40 -0.55
C ILE A 14 -22.72 -20.75 0.49
N LEU A 15 -22.78 -20.15 1.67
CA LEU A 15 -21.83 -20.44 2.75
C LEU A 15 -21.95 -21.90 3.23
N GLU A 16 -23.17 -22.41 3.40
CA GLU A 16 -23.38 -23.80 3.79
C GLU A 16 -22.92 -24.76 2.68
N GLU A 17 -23.19 -24.45 1.42
CA GLU A 17 -22.75 -25.26 0.28
C GLU A 17 -21.22 -25.27 0.17
N ALA A 18 -20.57 -24.12 0.32
CA ALA A 18 -19.12 -24.01 0.36
C ALA A 18 -18.51 -24.82 1.51
N LYS A 19 -19.09 -24.80 2.70
CA LYS A 19 -18.62 -25.62 3.84
C LYS A 19 -18.67 -27.12 3.53
N ARG A 20 -19.63 -27.58 2.72
CA ARG A 20 -19.71 -28.98 2.28
C ARG A 20 -18.66 -29.33 1.24
N GLN A 21 -18.14 -28.32 0.54
CA GLN A 21 -17.16 -28.42 -0.53
C GLN A 21 -15.78 -27.89 -0.11
N ASP A 22 -15.36 -28.17 1.14
CA ASP A 22 -14.04 -27.78 1.69
C ASP A 22 -13.79 -26.27 1.69
N ASN A 23 -14.82 -25.48 1.98
CA ASN A 23 -14.83 -24.02 1.87
C ASN A 23 -14.40 -23.52 0.50
N ARG A 24 -14.83 -24.20 -0.58
CA ARG A 24 -14.60 -23.77 -1.95
C ARG A 24 -15.90 -23.72 -2.73
N ILE A 25 -16.00 -22.75 -3.62
CA ILE A 25 -17.10 -22.62 -4.58
C ILE A 25 -16.57 -22.01 -5.88
N ARG A 26 -17.19 -22.27 -7.03
CA ARG A 26 -16.75 -21.68 -8.30
C ARG A 26 -17.46 -20.36 -8.58
N LYS A 27 -16.77 -19.46 -9.27
CA LYS A 27 -17.33 -18.16 -9.68
C LYS A 27 -18.63 -18.33 -10.47
N GLU A 28 -18.66 -19.28 -11.41
CA GLU A 28 -19.84 -19.51 -12.26
C GLU A 28 -21.05 -20.01 -11.46
N GLU A 29 -20.83 -20.70 -10.35
CA GLU A 29 -21.90 -21.19 -9.47
C GLU A 29 -22.55 -20.06 -8.70
N ILE A 30 -21.75 -19.08 -8.26
CA ILE A 30 -22.25 -17.88 -7.58
C ILE A 30 -23.00 -16.99 -8.57
N GLU A 31 -22.43 -16.72 -9.76
CA GLU A 31 -23.07 -15.88 -10.78
C GLU A 31 -24.42 -16.46 -11.21
N LYS A 32 -24.50 -17.77 -11.41
CA LYS A 32 -25.75 -18.45 -11.74
C LYS A 32 -26.79 -18.36 -10.63
N TYR A 33 -26.35 -18.32 -9.37
CA TYR A 33 -27.25 -18.25 -8.22
C TYR A 33 -27.85 -16.85 -8.01
N PHE A 34 -27.14 -15.81 -8.45
CA PHE A 34 -27.56 -14.41 -8.41
C PHE A 34 -28.03 -13.85 -9.76
N GLU A 35 -28.19 -14.70 -10.79
CA GLU A 35 -28.59 -14.31 -12.15
C GLU A 35 -29.95 -13.58 -12.16
N ASP A 36 -30.89 -14.06 -11.34
CA ASP A 36 -32.23 -13.47 -11.22
C ASP A 36 -32.24 -12.15 -10.41
N ASP A 37 -31.18 -11.85 -9.65
CA ASP A 37 -31.10 -10.68 -8.77
C ASP A 37 -30.58 -9.41 -9.48
N HIS A 38 -30.17 -9.53 -10.75
CA HIS A 38 -29.70 -8.41 -11.58
C HIS A 38 -28.60 -7.55 -10.91
N LEU A 39 -27.67 -8.20 -10.19
CA LEU A 39 -26.57 -7.51 -9.53
C LEU A 39 -25.65 -6.84 -10.57
N SER A 40 -25.20 -5.63 -10.26
CA SER A 40 -24.10 -4.99 -10.99
C SER A 40 -22.75 -5.68 -10.72
N ASP A 41 -21.77 -5.47 -11.59
CA ASP A 41 -20.42 -6.01 -11.43
C ASP A 41 -19.81 -5.62 -10.07
N GLU A 42 -20.00 -4.37 -9.62
CA GLU A 42 -19.56 -3.88 -8.31
C GLU A 42 -20.25 -4.61 -7.15
N GLN A 43 -21.56 -4.86 -7.26
CA GLN A 43 -22.29 -5.62 -6.23
C GLN A 43 -21.89 -7.10 -6.19
N MET A 44 -21.54 -7.67 -7.34
CA MET A 44 -21.04 -9.04 -7.42
C MET A 44 -19.63 -9.15 -6.81
N GLU A 45 -18.77 -8.15 -6.99
CA GLU A 45 -17.48 -8.06 -6.29
C GLU A 45 -17.66 -8.06 -4.78
N LEU A 46 -18.61 -7.28 -4.24
CA LEU A 46 -18.93 -7.28 -2.80
C LEU A 46 -19.38 -8.66 -2.29
N VAL A 47 -20.08 -9.45 -3.11
CA VAL A 47 -20.47 -10.83 -2.79
C VAL A 47 -19.26 -11.73 -2.72
N TYR A 48 -18.36 -11.68 -3.71
CA TYR A 48 -17.12 -12.46 -3.68
C TYR A 48 -16.24 -12.09 -2.49
N ASP A 49 -16.19 -10.80 -2.18
CA ASP A 49 -15.43 -10.25 -1.08
C ASP A 49 -15.94 -10.74 0.27
N TYR A 50 -17.26 -10.74 0.43
CA TYR A 50 -17.92 -11.31 1.59
C TYR A 50 -17.60 -12.80 1.75
N LEU A 51 -17.69 -13.62 0.68
CA LEU A 51 -17.38 -15.05 0.73
C LEU A 51 -15.90 -15.31 1.11
N LEU A 52 -14.97 -14.54 0.53
CA LEU A 52 -13.55 -14.61 0.88
C LEU A 52 -13.33 -14.28 2.37
N SER A 53 -14.01 -13.26 2.90
CA SER A 53 -13.95 -12.90 4.33
C SER A 53 -14.48 -14.01 5.25
N GLN A 54 -15.42 -14.82 4.78
CA GLN A 54 -15.93 -15.99 5.48
C GLN A 54 -15.04 -17.24 5.30
N LYS A 55 -13.81 -17.07 4.80
CA LYS A 55 -12.83 -18.13 4.50
C LYS A 55 -13.28 -19.10 3.40
N VAL A 56 -14.18 -18.69 2.52
CA VAL A 56 -14.61 -19.45 1.35
C VAL A 56 -13.79 -19.04 0.12
N ALA A 57 -13.06 -19.98 -0.48
CA ALA A 57 -12.27 -19.75 -1.69
C ALA A 57 -13.15 -19.81 -2.95
N VAL A 58 -13.18 -18.71 -3.70
CA VAL A 58 -13.92 -18.62 -4.98
C VAL A 58 -12.99 -18.98 -6.14
N SER A 59 -13.16 -20.16 -6.72
CA SER A 59 -12.34 -20.64 -7.85
C SER A 59 -12.74 -19.94 -9.15
N GLY A 60 -11.76 -19.38 -9.88
CA GLY A 60 -12.00 -18.64 -11.13
C GLY A 60 -12.28 -17.14 -10.95
N TYR A 61 -12.32 -16.66 -9.72
CA TYR A 61 -12.33 -15.23 -9.41
C TYR A 61 -10.91 -14.76 -9.05
N GLU A 62 -10.36 -13.89 -9.90
CA GLU A 62 -9.19 -13.09 -9.56
C GLU A 62 -9.69 -11.69 -9.20
N ARG A 63 -9.55 -11.30 -7.92
CA ARG A 63 -9.90 -9.95 -7.44
C ARG A 63 -9.18 -8.91 -8.30
N LYS A 64 -9.95 -8.01 -8.93
CA LYS A 64 -9.40 -6.91 -9.73
C LYS A 64 -9.11 -5.67 -8.89
N HIS A 65 -9.79 -5.48 -7.76
CA HIS A 65 -9.59 -4.37 -6.83
C HIS A 65 -9.47 -4.85 -5.37
N GLY A 66 -8.57 -4.19 -4.62
CA GLY A 66 -8.38 -4.25 -3.16
C GLY A 66 -8.33 -5.64 -2.53
N ARG A 67 -7.16 -6.16 -2.13
CA ARG A 67 -7.10 -7.41 -1.35
C ARG A 67 -7.62 -7.19 0.07
N ILE A 68 -8.71 -7.84 0.48
CA ILE A 68 -8.97 -8.07 1.91
C ILE A 68 -8.10 -9.26 2.35
N LEU A 69 -6.94 -8.94 2.91
CA LEU A 69 -6.10 -9.89 3.65
C LEU A 69 -6.90 -10.43 4.85
N THR A 70 -6.89 -11.74 5.08
CA THR A 70 -7.43 -12.30 6.34
C THR A 70 -6.62 -11.78 7.54
N GLU A 71 -7.18 -11.71 8.75
CA GLU A 71 -6.45 -11.26 9.96
C GLU A 71 -5.08 -11.96 10.11
N GLU A 72 -5.02 -13.27 9.85
CA GLU A 72 -3.78 -14.07 9.88
C GLU A 72 -2.80 -13.75 8.74
N GLU A 73 -3.29 -13.22 7.60
CA GLU A 73 -2.47 -12.79 6.47
C GLU A 73 -2.05 -11.32 6.59
N ARG A 74 -2.88 -10.45 7.17
CA ARG A 74 -2.53 -9.08 7.59
C ARG A 74 -1.38 -9.14 8.59
N GLU A 75 -1.55 -9.95 9.63
CA GLU A 75 -0.56 -10.14 10.69
C GLU A 75 0.74 -10.80 10.21
N LYS A 76 0.69 -11.56 9.10
CA LYS A 76 1.89 -12.09 8.41
C LYS A 76 2.54 -11.11 7.43
N SER A 77 1.80 -10.10 6.95
CA SER A 77 2.32 -9.10 6.02
C SER A 77 3.08 -7.96 6.71
N TYR A 78 2.73 -7.68 7.96
CA TYR A 78 3.39 -6.64 8.74
C TYR A 78 4.80 -7.05 9.18
N SER A 79 5.74 -6.12 9.04
CA SER A 79 7.06 -6.21 9.63
C SER A 79 6.99 -6.26 11.17
N GLU A 80 8.06 -6.73 11.82
CA GLU A 80 8.12 -6.73 13.29
C GLU A 80 8.05 -5.33 13.90
N GLU A 81 8.46 -4.32 13.14
CA GLU A 81 8.35 -2.91 13.52
C GLU A 81 6.91 -2.42 13.46
N GLU A 82 6.16 -2.74 12.41
CA GLU A 82 4.73 -2.42 12.29
C GLU A 82 3.90 -3.13 13.35
N LYS A 83 4.22 -4.40 13.66
CA LYS A 83 3.57 -5.11 14.78
C LYS A 83 3.83 -4.42 16.11
N ARG A 84 5.04 -3.88 16.33
CA ARG A 84 5.36 -3.12 17.54
C ARG A 84 4.59 -1.79 17.56
N TYR A 85 4.54 -1.10 16.44
CA TYR A 85 3.77 0.13 16.27
C TYR A 85 2.30 -0.12 16.60
N LEU A 86 1.66 -1.12 15.99
CA LEU A 86 0.26 -1.48 16.24
C LEU A 86 -0.02 -1.74 17.71
N ARG A 87 0.84 -2.50 18.40
CA ARG A 87 0.68 -2.74 19.84
C ARG A 87 0.73 -1.45 20.65
N ASN A 88 1.65 -0.54 20.34
CA ASN A 88 1.76 0.74 21.04
C ASN A 88 0.55 1.64 20.75
N TYR A 89 0.17 1.75 19.47
CA TYR A 89 -0.97 2.56 19.04
C TYR A 89 -2.28 2.07 19.66
N GLN A 90 -2.49 0.76 19.76
CA GLN A 90 -3.66 0.18 20.44
C GLN A 90 -3.65 0.45 21.96
N MET A 91 -2.49 0.52 22.60
CA MET A 91 -2.40 0.92 24.01
C MET A 91 -2.78 2.40 24.18
N GLU A 92 -2.23 3.28 23.34
CA GLU A 92 -2.54 4.72 23.35
C GLU A 92 -4.03 4.97 23.08
N LEU A 93 -4.62 4.27 22.10
CA LEU A 93 -6.07 4.33 21.81
C LEU A 93 -6.92 4.02 23.05
N ARG A 94 -6.54 3.02 23.85
CA ARG A 94 -7.29 2.66 25.09
C ARG A 94 -7.19 3.75 26.16
N GLU A 95 -6.07 4.46 26.23
CA GLU A 95 -5.93 5.61 27.13
C GLU A 95 -6.82 6.76 26.66
N VAL A 96 -6.81 7.07 25.35
CA VAL A 96 -7.65 8.11 24.74
C VAL A 96 -9.14 7.79 24.87
N GLN A 97 -9.56 6.53 24.72
CA GLN A 97 -10.95 6.10 24.96
C GLN A 97 -11.46 6.48 26.37
N GLY A 98 -10.57 6.49 27.37
CA GLY A 98 -10.89 6.87 28.74
C GLY A 98 -11.18 8.36 28.92
N GLU A 99 -10.64 9.22 28.05
CA GLU A 99 -10.71 10.68 28.15
C GLU A 99 -11.62 11.33 27.09
N GLN A 100 -11.57 10.83 25.84
CA GLN A 100 -12.24 11.40 24.67
C GLN A 100 -12.83 10.32 23.77
N LYS A 101 -13.93 9.73 24.22
CA LYS A 101 -14.60 8.62 23.52
C LYS A 101 -14.95 8.91 22.05
N GLY A 102 -15.37 10.15 21.73
CA GLY A 102 -15.70 10.52 20.35
C GLY A 102 -14.48 10.53 19.43
N LEU A 103 -13.34 11.02 19.92
CA LEU A 103 -12.10 11.05 19.13
C LEU A 103 -11.53 9.63 18.93
N SER A 104 -11.59 8.78 19.96
CA SER A 104 -11.11 7.39 19.84
C SER A 104 -11.87 6.59 18.78
N GLU A 105 -13.18 6.82 18.62
CA GLU A 105 -13.97 6.15 17.58
C GLU A 105 -13.50 6.54 16.17
N PHE A 106 -13.10 7.79 15.95
CA PHE A 106 -12.52 8.21 14.68
C PHE A 106 -11.11 7.65 14.47
N LEU A 107 -10.26 7.66 15.51
CA LEU A 107 -8.89 7.12 15.41
C LEU A 107 -8.89 5.60 15.12
N GLU A 108 -9.84 4.85 15.67
CA GLU A 108 -10.05 3.44 15.30
C GLU A 108 -10.44 3.27 13.83
N LYS A 109 -11.29 4.15 13.30
CA LYS A 109 -11.66 4.14 11.88
C LYS A 109 -10.50 4.53 10.98
N VAL A 110 -9.70 5.52 11.37
CA VAL A 110 -8.45 5.88 10.66
C VAL A 110 -7.53 4.67 10.56
N LEU A 111 -7.32 3.94 11.65
CA LEU A 111 -6.53 2.72 11.64
C LEU A 111 -7.12 1.67 10.68
N GLY A 112 -8.43 1.42 10.75
CA GLY A 112 -9.10 0.47 9.86
C GLY A 112 -8.96 0.83 8.37
N ILE A 113 -9.05 2.12 8.04
CA ILE A 113 -8.84 2.63 6.67
C ILE A 113 -7.37 2.42 6.26
N ALA A 114 -6.41 2.84 7.09
CA ALA A 114 -4.99 2.67 6.82
C ALA A 114 -4.62 1.19 6.59
N GLU A 115 -5.13 0.28 7.42
CA GLU A 115 -4.93 -1.16 7.24
C GLU A 115 -5.60 -1.74 5.98
N SER A 116 -6.69 -1.13 5.52
CA SER A 116 -7.39 -1.55 4.29
C SER A 116 -6.65 -1.15 3.02
N VAL A 117 -6.02 0.03 3.03
CA VAL A 117 -5.24 0.59 1.92
C VAL A 117 -3.80 0.08 1.92
N HIS A 118 -3.30 -0.38 3.06
CA HIS A 118 -1.93 -0.86 3.21
C HIS A 118 -1.60 -2.06 2.31
N ASP A 119 -0.68 -1.87 1.38
CA ASP A 119 -0.19 -2.90 0.46
C ASP A 119 1.27 -3.36 0.72
N GLY A 120 1.91 -2.80 1.75
CA GLY A 120 3.30 -3.09 2.12
C GLY A 120 4.35 -2.24 1.40
N SER A 121 3.94 -1.29 0.57
CA SER A 121 4.87 -0.34 -0.07
C SER A 121 5.29 0.82 0.82
N VAL A 122 4.46 1.20 1.78
CA VAL A 122 4.66 2.29 2.73
C VAL A 122 4.42 1.76 4.14
N PHE A 123 5.21 2.22 5.10
CA PHE A 123 5.09 1.81 6.50
C PHE A 123 3.71 2.18 7.08
N LEU A 124 3.04 1.23 7.74
CA LEU A 124 1.70 1.44 8.28
C LEU A 124 1.58 2.66 9.20
N GLY A 125 2.60 2.93 10.02
CA GLY A 125 2.57 4.06 10.94
C GLY A 125 2.50 5.42 10.24
N ASP A 126 3.08 5.52 9.04
CA ASP A 126 3.03 6.76 8.25
C ASP A 126 1.63 6.97 7.65
N LEU A 127 0.99 5.90 7.18
CA LEU A 127 -0.40 5.93 6.71
C LEU A 127 -1.36 6.36 7.83
N VAL A 128 -1.20 5.80 9.04
CA VAL A 128 -2.02 6.18 10.19
C VAL A 128 -1.78 7.64 10.60
N GLN A 129 -0.54 8.13 10.54
CA GLN A 129 -0.25 9.53 10.82
C GLN A 129 -0.90 10.47 9.81
N GLU A 130 -0.81 10.18 8.52
CA GLU A 130 -1.46 10.98 7.47
C GLU A 130 -2.99 10.98 7.63
N GLY A 131 -3.56 9.82 7.94
CA GLY A 131 -4.99 9.71 8.24
C GLY A 131 -5.41 10.56 9.44
N ASN A 132 -4.58 10.63 10.49
CA ASN A 132 -4.86 11.48 11.65
C ASN A 132 -4.77 12.98 11.31
N VAL A 133 -3.85 13.38 10.42
CA VAL A 133 -3.76 14.75 9.93
C VAL A 133 -5.00 15.10 9.12
N SER A 134 -5.40 14.22 8.20
CA SER A 134 -6.60 14.37 7.38
C SER A 134 -7.87 14.44 8.23
N LEU A 135 -7.97 13.61 9.26
CA LEU A 135 -9.03 13.65 10.27
C LEU A 135 -9.08 15.00 10.98
N MET A 136 -7.93 15.51 11.45
CA MET A 136 -7.85 16.79 12.13
C MET A 136 -8.31 17.96 11.24
N LEU A 137 -7.96 17.93 9.95
CA LEU A 137 -8.41 18.93 8.98
C LEU A 137 -9.91 18.82 8.72
N ALA A 138 -10.41 17.61 8.45
CA ALA A 138 -11.82 17.37 8.17
C ALA A 138 -12.74 17.76 9.34
N LEU A 139 -12.33 17.46 10.58
CA LEU A 139 -13.06 17.86 11.79
C LEU A 139 -13.15 19.39 11.98
N GLN A 140 -12.29 20.18 11.34
CA GLN A 140 -12.40 21.65 11.35
C GLN A 140 -13.40 22.17 10.31
N GLU A 141 -13.67 21.39 9.26
CA GLU A 141 -14.50 21.81 8.13
C GLU A 141 -15.94 21.32 8.23
N THR A 142 -16.15 20.12 8.79
CA THR A 142 -17.46 19.47 8.81
C THR A 142 -17.66 18.60 10.06
N GLU A 143 -18.92 18.46 10.48
CA GLU A 143 -19.35 17.51 11.52
C GLU A 143 -19.95 16.22 10.93
N ASP A 144 -20.04 16.14 9.59
CA ASP A 144 -20.56 14.99 8.85
C ASP A 144 -19.52 13.86 8.82
N GLU A 145 -19.80 12.78 9.55
CA GLU A 145 -18.92 11.63 9.71
C GLU A 145 -18.52 11.00 8.37
N GLU A 146 -19.45 10.89 7.41
CA GLU A 146 -19.19 10.23 6.12
C GLU A 146 -18.14 11.01 5.33
N LYS A 147 -18.28 12.34 5.29
CA LYS A 147 -17.31 13.22 4.64
C LYS A 147 -15.96 13.27 5.36
N ILE A 148 -15.96 13.17 6.69
CA ILE A 148 -14.72 13.09 7.47
C ILE A 148 -13.94 11.83 7.08
N LEU A 149 -14.63 10.68 7.03
CA LEU A 149 -13.98 9.41 6.69
C LEU A 149 -13.55 9.36 5.22
N GLU A 150 -14.32 9.95 4.31
CA GLU A 150 -13.95 10.11 2.90
C GLU A 150 -12.66 10.93 2.78
N ALA A 151 -12.57 12.09 3.45
CA ALA A 151 -11.36 12.92 3.45
C ALA A 151 -10.14 12.20 4.07
N VAL A 152 -10.35 11.41 5.12
CA VAL A 152 -9.30 10.55 5.71
C VAL A 152 -8.80 9.52 4.70
N GLN A 153 -9.72 8.83 4.02
CA GLN A 153 -9.36 7.83 3.03
C GLN A 153 -8.61 8.44 1.85
N GLU A 154 -9.11 9.55 1.30
CA GLU A 154 -8.45 10.28 0.21
C GLU A 154 -7.04 10.74 0.58
N GLY A 155 -6.85 11.26 1.80
CA GLY A 155 -5.54 11.69 2.28
C GLY A 155 -4.54 10.55 2.41
N ILE A 156 -4.95 9.41 2.97
CA ILE A 156 -4.11 8.21 3.09
C ILE A 156 -3.73 7.67 1.71
N GLU A 157 -4.68 7.57 0.78
CA GLU A 157 -4.45 7.06 -0.56
C GLU A 157 -3.50 7.97 -1.36
N ALA A 158 -3.72 9.29 -1.30
CA ALA A 158 -2.88 10.27 -1.97
C ALA A 158 -1.43 10.22 -1.46
N PHE A 159 -1.23 10.12 -0.14
CA PHE A 159 0.10 9.99 0.46
C PHE A 159 0.77 8.68 0.07
N GLN A 160 0.01 7.57 0.04
CA GLN A 160 0.57 6.29 -0.38
C GLN A 160 1.03 6.32 -1.83
N GLU A 161 0.26 6.98 -2.72
CA GLU A 161 0.65 7.17 -4.13
C GLU A 161 1.90 8.06 -4.24
N GLU A 162 1.97 9.15 -3.49
CA GLU A 162 3.15 10.03 -3.47
C GLU A 162 4.42 9.30 -3.01
N GLN A 163 4.33 8.52 -1.93
CA GLN A 163 5.48 7.76 -1.41
C GLN A 163 5.92 6.64 -2.36
N LYS A 164 4.99 5.97 -3.05
CA LYS A 164 5.32 5.02 -4.12
C LYS A 164 6.14 5.68 -5.22
N ASP A 165 5.78 6.90 -5.62
CA ASP A 165 6.51 7.66 -6.62
C ASP A 165 7.88 8.12 -6.14
N VAL A 166 8.04 8.43 -4.85
CA VAL A 166 9.35 8.72 -4.24
C VAL A 166 10.22 7.48 -4.23
N HIS A 167 9.72 6.33 -3.78
CA HIS A 167 10.48 5.07 -3.76
C HIS A 167 10.87 4.58 -5.17
N VAL A 168 10.04 4.80 -6.20
CA VAL A 168 10.41 4.50 -7.59
C VAL A 168 11.52 5.42 -8.09
N ARG A 169 11.49 6.71 -7.71
CA ARG A 169 12.56 7.67 -8.03
C ARG A 169 13.86 7.30 -7.31
N ASP A 170 13.79 6.97 -6.03
CA ASP A 170 14.93 6.55 -5.21
C ASP A 170 15.53 5.25 -5.72
N ARG A 171 14.72 4.24 -6.08
CA ARG A 171 15.23 2.98 -6.66
C ARG A 171 15.94 3.23 -7.99
N LYS A 172 15.36 4.02 -8.91
CA LYS A 172 16.02 4.39 -10.17
C LYS A 172 17.33 5.14 -9.94
N MET A 173 17.39 5.94 -8.88
CA MET A 173 18.59 6.67 -8.51
C MET A 173 19.68 5.75 -7.95
N VAL A 174 19.33 4.80 -7.08
CA VAL A 174 20.26 3.76 -6.58
C VAL A 174 20.78 2.90 -7.73
N GLU A 175 19.91 2.47 -8.65
CA GLU A 175 20.31 1.71 -9.84
C GLU A 175 21.31 2.48 -10.72
N LYS A 176 21.11 3.80 -10.89
CA LYS A 176 22.04 4.68 -11.61
C LYS A 176 23.39 4.81 -10.91
N VAL A 177 23.40 4.93 -9.57
CA VAL A 177 24.64 4.96 -8.78
C VAL A 177 25.40 3.64 -8.92
N ASP A 178 24.72 2.50 -8.73
CA ASP A 178 25.31 1.16 -8.85
C ASP A 178 25.85 0.89 -10.26
N GLU A 179 25.13 1.33 -11.30
CA GLU A 179 25.58 1.20 -12.68
C GLU A 179 26.85 2.01 -12.94
N LEU A 180 26.87 3.26 -12.48
CA LEU A 180 28.02 4.14 -12.62
C LEU A 180 29.25 3.59 -11.86
N GLU A 181 29.07 3.10 -10.63
CA GLU A 181 30.15 2.46 -9.86
C GLU A 181 30.73 1.24 -10.58
N ARG A 182 29.88 0.39 -11.16
CA ARG A 182 30.33 -0.77 -11.95
C ARG A 182 31.15 -0.33 -13.16
N GLN A 183 30.73 0.72 -13.86
CA GLN A 183 31.44 1.27 -15.02
C GLN A 183 32.78 1.89 -14.63
N ILE A 184 32.81 2.66 -13.53
CA ILE A 184 34.05 3.23 -12.97
C ILE A 184 35.04 2.13 -12.62
N LYS A 185 34.60 1.08 -11.92
CA LYS A 185 35.47 -0.03 -11.53
C LYS A 185 36.07 -0.73 -12.74
N LYS A 186 35.24 -1.03 -13.75
CA LYS A 186 35.68 -1.69 -14.98
C LYS A 186 36.71 -0.85 -15.75
N LEU A 187 36.43 0.44 -15.93
CA LEU A 187 37.34 1.34 -16.62
C LEU A 187 38.65 1.53 -15.83
N LYS A 188 38.61 1.49 -14.50
CA LYS A 188 39.80 1.64 -13.63
C LYS A 188 40.69 0.41 -13.74
N GLU A 189 40.08 -0.78 -13.83
CA GLU A 189 40.78 -2.05 -14.06
C GLU A 189 41.40 -2.08 -15.47
N GLU A 190 40.68 -1.61 -16.50
CA GLU A 190 41.17 -1.56 -17.89
C GLU A 190 42.34 -0.57 -18.06
N MET A 191 42.28 0.59 -17.40
CA MET A 191 43.31 1.64 -17.53
C MET A 191 44.48 1.49 -16.55
N GLY A 192 44.30 0.76 -15.44
CA GLY A 192 45.33 0.60 -14.41
C GLY A 192 45.75 1.89 -13.69
N ARG A 193 45.00 2.98 -13.87
CA ARG A 193 45.25 4.32 -13.30
C ARG A 193 43.94 4.98 -12.87
N LYS A 194 44.03 6.15 -12.21
CA LYS A 194 42.87 7.01 -11.97
C LYS A 194 42.28 7.48 -13.31
N ILE A 195 40.96 7.55 -13.37
CA ILE A 195 40.16 7.93 -14.54
C ILE A 195 39.68 9.38 -14.36
N THR A 196 39.61 10.16 -15.44
CA THR A 196 39.01 11.51 -15.41
C THR A 196 37.51 11.50 -15.69
N LEU A 197 36.80 12.60 -15.35
CA LEU A 197 35.37 12.73 -15.65
C LEU A 197 35.08 12.67 -17.16
N GLU A 198 35.92 13.31 -17.97
CA GLU A 198 35.84 13.26 -19.44
C GLU A 198 35.93 11.82 -19.98
N GLU A 199 36.87 11.03 -19.46
CA GLU A 199 37.05 9.62 -19.87
C GLU A 199 35.82 8.78 -19.48
N LEU A 200 35.25 9.04 -18.30
CA LEU A 200 34.04 8.35 -17.83
C LEU A 200 32.79 8.79 -18.62
N ALA A 201 32.68 10.07 -18.99
CA ALA A 201 31.63 10.60 -19.85
C ALA A 201 31.63 9.93 -21.23
N LEU A 202 32.81 9.86 -21.85
CA LEU A 202 33.00 9.16 -23.13
C LEU A 202 32.70 7.66 -23.04
N TYR A 203 33.07 7.00 -21.95
CA TYR A 203 32.84 5.56 -21.79
C TYR A 203 31.37 5.21 -21.52
N THR A 204 30.67 6.07 -20.79
CA THR A 204 29.28 5.83 -20.39
C THR A 204 28.24 6.44 -21.32
N ASP A 205 28.68 7.21 -22.34
CA ASP A 205 27.84 8.00 -23.25
C ASP A 205 26.90 8.96 -22.47
N ARG A 206 27.40 9.49 -21.37
CA ARG A 206 26.68 10.44 -20.49
C ARG A 206 27.45 11.74 -20.40
N SER A 207 26.75 12.84 -20.11
CA SER A 207 27.41 14.12 -19.88
C SER A 207 28.18 14.11 -18.55
N GLU A 208 29.29 14.86 -18.48
CA GLU A 208 30.04 15.05 -17.23
C GLU A 208 29.18 15.63 -16.11
N ALA A 209 28.23 16.51 -16.45
CA ALA A 209 27.29 17.09 -15.49
C ALA A 209 26.39 16.01 -14.86
N GLU A 210 25.91 15.05 -15.66
CA GLU A 210 25.09 13.94 -15.18
C GLU A 210 25.91 13.00 -14.27
N ILE A 211 27.12 12.64 -14.69
CA ILE A 211 28.03 11.80 -13.92
C ILE A 211 28.39 12.44 -12.58
N ARG A 212 28.75 13.73 -12.61
CA ARG A 212 29.08 14.50 -11.41
C ARG A 212 27.90 14.58 -10.45
N SER A 213 26.68 14.74 -10.97
CA SER A 213 25.46 14.72 -10.15
C SER A 213 25.30 13.36 -9.45
N VAL A 214 25.49 12.25 -10.16
CA VAL A 214 25.37 10.89 -9.59
C VAL A 214 26.48 10.61 -8.55
N LEU A 215 27.73 11.03 -8.82
CA LEU A 215 28.85 10.87 -7.87
C LEU A 215 28.66 11.68 -6.58
N LYS A 216 28.16 12.92 -6.71
CA LYS A 216 27.83 13.77 -5.55
C LYS A 216 26.73 13.13 -4.69
N LEU A 217 25.77 12.47 -5.32
CA LEU A 217 24.70 11.73 -4.64
C LEU A 217 25.22 10.46 -3.94
N ALA A 218 26.23 9.81 -4.49
CA ALA A 218 26.92 8.66 -3.87
C ALA A 218 27.86 9.06 -2.71
N GLY A 219 28.00 10.36 -2.43
CA GLY A 219 28.89 10.88 -1.38
C GLY A 219 30.37 10.91 -1.80
N GLU A 220 30.68 10.75 -3.09
CA GLU A 220 32.05 10.94 -3.59
C GLU A 220 32.31 12.42 -3.89
N GLU A 221 33.32 12.99 -3.23
CA GLU A 221 33.83 14.32 -3.57
C GLU A 221 34.59 14.25 -4.90
N VAL A 222 33.92 14.66 -5.97
CA VAL A 222 34.55 14.90 -7.26
C VAL A 222 35.37 16.17 -7.13
N LYS A 223 36.68 16.04 -6.92
CA LYS A 223 37.58 17.19 -6.93
C LYS A 223 37.66 17.73 -8.35
N ASP A 224 37.23 18.97 -8.52
CA ASP A 224 37.53 19.75 -9.70
C ASP A 224 39.04 19.93 -9.78
N GLU A 225 39.69 19.31 -10.76
CA GLU A 225 41.05 19.68 -11.15
C GLU A 225 41.01 21.02 -11.90
N GLU A 226 40.51 22.07 -11.26
CA GLU A 226 40.62 23.45 -11.72
C GLU A 226 40.88 24.38 -10.52
N GLU A 227 42.01 24.18 -9.83
CA GLU A 227 42.70 25.30 -9.17
C GLU A 227 44.21 25.09 -9.27
N ASN A 228 44.82 25.66 -10.32
CA ASN A 228 46.23 26.04 -10.31
C ASN A 228 46.41 27.37 -11.07
#